data_AF-A0A072TQ52-F1
#
_entry.id   AF-A0A072TQ52-F1
#
_cell.length_a   1.000
_cell.length_b   1.000
_cell.length_c   1.000
_cell.angle_alpha   90.00
_cell.angle_beta   90.00
_cell.angle_gamma   90.00
#
_symmetry.space_group_name_H-M   'P 1'
#
loop_
_entity.id
_entity.type
_entity.pdbx_description
1 polymer ?
#
loop_
_entity_poly.entity_id
_entity_poly.type
_entity_poly.pdbx_seq_one_letter_code
_entity_poly.pdbx_strand_id
1 'polypeptide(L)'
;MWASSYMRDHFVCRVRTTSICEGVNSFIRKYKNSLVDFLHNFERAVKDYRHNELLADFKSFYYKPVLTTSLPGFEREASEIFTFKKFLEVKKAIKDVAAEFVTHHAEVGNSVIFRVNVYRKDAVF
;
A
#
# COMPACT_ATOMS: atom_id res chain seq x y z
N MET A 1 23.86 40.33 4.64
CA MET A 1 22.69 40.82 3.87
C MET A 1 22.74 40.17 2.49
N TRP A 2 21.98 39.09 2.26
CA TRP A 2 22.07 38.25 1.05
C TRP A 2 20.99 38.59 0.00
N ALA A 3 19.87 39.17 0.45
CA ALA A 3 18.76 39.58 -0.40
C ALA A 3 19.11 40.78 -1.31
N SER A 4 19.94 41.72 -0.83
CA SER A 4 20.34 42.91 -1.59
C SER A 4 21.28 42.62 -2.76
N SER A 5 22.10 41.57 -2.68
CA SER A 5 22.93 41.09 -3.80
C SER A 5 22.10 40.46 -4.93
N TYR A 6 20.97 39.82 -4.62
CA TYR A 6 20.08 39.21 -5.60
C TYR A 6 19.21 40.22 -6.36
N MET A 7 18.93 41.38 -5.74
CA MET A 7 18.08 42.42 -6.33
C MET A 7 18.86 43.47 -7.12
N ARG A 8 20.19 43.33 -7.25
CA ARG A 8 21.06 44.34 -7.85
C ARG A 8 20.79 44.58 -9.35
N ASP A 9 20.33 43.56 -10.05
CA ASP A 9 20.02 43.60 -11.49
C ASP A 9 18.53 43.84 -11.79
N HIS A 10 17.69 43.96 -10.76
CA HIS A 10 16.27 44.28 -10.90
C HIS A 10 15.97 45.67 -10.35
N PHE A 11 15.67 46.62 -11.25
CA PHE A 11 15.31 47.98 -10.88
C PHE A 11 13.90 48.02 -10.26
N VAL A 12 13.81 47.83 -8.94
CA VAL A 12 12.55 47.88 -8.19
C VAL A 12 12.23 49.33 -7.83
N CYS A 13 11.85 50.14 -8.83
CA CYS A 13 11.54 51.56 -8.63
C CYS A 13 10.34 51.72 -7.68
N ARG A 14 10.61 52.20 -6.46
CA ARG A 14 9.60 52.66 -5.48
C ARG A 14 8.54 51.62 -5.09
N VAL A 15 8.88 50.34 -5.06
CA VAL A 15 8.04 49.37 -4.33
C VAL A 15 8.53 49.35 -2.88
N ARG A 16 7.78 50.01 -1.98
CA ARG A 16 8.08 49.92 -0.54
C ARG A 16 8.01 48.45 -0.15
N THR A 17 8.98 47.96 0.60
CA THR A 17 8.99 46.58 1.14
C THR A 17 7.66 46.20 1.79
N THR A 18 6.95 47.16 2.39
CA THR A 18 5.61 46.97 2.95
C THR A 18 4.55 46.58 1.93
N SER A 19 4.55 47.16 0.72
CA SER A 19 3.56 46.87 -0.33
C SER A 19 3.72 45.45 -0.90
N ILE A 20 4.96 44.97 -1.03
CA ILE A 20 5.23 43.56 -1.40
C ILE A 20 4.72 42.63 -0.29
N CYS A 21 5.05 42.94 0.97
CA CYS A 21 4.57 42.14 2.11
C CYS A 21 3.04 42.12 2.19
N GLU A 22 2.36 43.24 1.93
CA GLU A 22 0.90 43.32 1.88
C GLU A 22 0.31 42.47 0.75
N GLY A 23 0.90 42.53 -0.45
CA GLY A 23 0.49 41.72 -1.60
C GLY A 23 0.64 40.23 -1.34
N VAL A 24 1.79 39.80 -0.83
CA VAL A 24 2.06 38.41 -0.44
C VAL A 24 1.11 37.95 0.67
N ASN A 25 0.89 38.78 1.70
CA ASN A 25 0.01 38.46 2.82
C ASN A 25 -1.48 38.40 2.38
N SER A 26 -1.87 39.23 1.41
CA SER A 26 -3.20 39.19 0.78
C SER A 26 -3.40 37.90 -0.03
N PHE A 27 -2.41 37.53 -0.84
CA PHE A 27 -2.40 36.28 -1.59
C PHE A 27 -2.51 35.06 -0.66
N ILE A 28 -1.68 35.01 0.39
CA ILE A 28 -1.69 33.90 1.37
C ILE A 28 -3.02 33.86 2.14
N ARG A 29 -3.61 35.01 2.50
CA ARG A 29 -4.91 35.06 3.18
C ARG A 29 -6.02 34.33 2.42
N LYS A 30 -6.01 34.38 1.09
CA LYS A 30 -6.97 33.68 0.23
C LYS A 30 -6.95 32.16 0.45
N TYR A 31 -5.78 31.61 0.79
CA TYR A 31 -5.58 30.17 0.97
C TYR A 31 -5.41 29.76 2.43
N LYS A 32 -5.44 30.70 3.39
CA LYS A 32 -5.14 30.42 4.80
C LYS A 32 -5.97 29.28 5.38
N ASN A 33 -7.29 29.28 5.14
CA ASN A 33 -8.17 28.22 5.63
C ASN A 33 -7.86 26.89 4.95
N SER A 34 -7.72 26.89 3.62
CA SER A 34 -7.36 25.69 2.84
C SER A 34 -6.01 25.09 3.24
N LEU A 35 -5.02 25.91 3.60
CA LEU A 35 -3.72 25.45 4.08
C LEU A 35 -3.82 24.82 5.47
N VAL A 36 -4.60 25.41 6.37
CA VAL A 36 -4.85 24.84 7.71
C VAL A 36 -5.61 23.52 7.59
N ASP A 37 -6.64 23.47 6.75
CA ASP A 37 -7.40 22.24 6.48
C ASP A 37 -6.51 21.16 5.86
N PHE A 38 -5.63 21.54 4.93
CA PHE A 38 -4.64 20.63 4.35
C PHE A 38 -3.69 20.07 5.41
N LEU A 39 -3.11 20.93 6.25
CA LEU A 39 -2.19 20.49 7.31
C LEU A 39 -2.88 19.56 8.31
N HIS A 40 -4.11 19.89 8.71
CA HIS A 40 -4.89 19.01 9.60
C HIS A 40 -5.20 17.65 8.98
N ASN A 41 -5.61 17.63 7.70
CA ASN A 41 -5.88 16.39 6.99
C ASN A 41 -4.59 15.57 6.80
N PHE A 42 -3.48 16.23 6.52
CA PHE A 42 -2.18 15.60 6.39
C PHE A 42 -1.72 14.98 7.72
N GLU A 43 -1.79 15.73 8.81
CA GLU A 43 -1.48 15.21 10.15
C GLU A 43 -2.36 14.00 10.52
N ARG A 44 -3.66 14.06 10.19
CA ARG A 44 -4.57 12.93 10.39
C ARG A 44 -4.14 11.72 9.56
N ALA A 45 -3.88 11.90 8.27
CA ALA A 45 -3.44 10.82 7.39
C ALA A 45 -2.14 10.17 7.87
N VAL A 46 -1.18 10.96 8.37
CA VAL A 46 0.07 10.44 8.95
C VAL A 46 -0.20 9.63 10.22
N LYS A 47 -1.10 10.11 11.11
CA LYS A 47 -1.49 9.35 12.31
C LYS A 47 -2.17 8.04 11.96
N ASP A 48 -3.10 8.05 11.01
CA ASP A 48 -3.81 6.86 10.55
C ASP A 48 -2.84 5.86 9.91
N TYR A 49 -1.88 6.33 9.13
CA TYR A 49 -0.83 5.49 8.54
C TYR A 49 0.00 4.78 9.62
N ARG A 50 0.51 5.54 10.61
CA ARG A 50 1.28 4.98 11.73
C ARG A 50 0.46 4.00 12.57
N HIS A 51 -0.82 4.29 12.78
CA HIS A 51 -1.71 3.40 13.50
C HIS A 51 -1.91 2.07 12.75
N ASN A 52 -2.12 2.13 11.43
CA ASN A 52 -2.28 0.94 10.59
C ASN A 52 -1.01 0.09 10.54
N GLU A 53 0.16 0.72 10.49
CA GLU A 53 1.46 0.05 10.58
C GLU A 53 1.61 -0.69 11.91
N LEU A 54 1.34 0.00 13.03
CA LEU A 54 1.40 -0.61 14.36
C LEU A 54 0.42 -1.78 14.52
N LEU A 55 -0.78 -1.70 13.95
CA LEU A 55 -1.72 -2.81 13.91
C LEU A 55 -1.22 -3.98 13.05
N ALA A 56 -0.53 -3.71 11.95
CA ALA A 56 0.04 -4.74 11.09
C ALA A 56 1.19 -5.48 11.77
N ASP A 57 2.05 -4.75 12.50
CA ASP A 57 3.13 -5.33 13.30
C ASP A 57 2.57 -6.15 14.45
N PHE A 58 1.60 -5.61 15.20
CA PHE A 58 0.92 -6.35 16.26
C PHE A 58 0.33 -7.67 15.74
N LYS A 59 -0.34 -7.66 14.59
CA LYS A 59 -0.84 -8.90 13.98
C LYS A 59 0.29 -9.86 13.62
N SER A 60 1.40 -9.37 13.09
CA SER A 60 2.53 -10.21 12.71
C SER A 60 3.23 -10.85 13.91
N PHE A 61 3.35 -10.15 15.04
CA PHE A 61 3.99 -10.70 16.25
C PHE A 61 3.08 -11.63 17.04
N TYR A 62 1.81 -11.27 17.21
CA TYR A 62 0.94 -11.96 18.16
C TYR A 62 -0.02 -12.98 17.51
N TYR A 63 -0.33 -12.86 16.22
CA TYR A 63 -1.17 -13.84 15.54
C TYR A 63 -0.33 -14.92 14.86
N LYS A 64 -0.43 -16.14 15.39
CA LYS A 64 0.05 -17.31 14.65
C LYS A 64 -0.94 -17.65 13.54
N PRO A 65 -0.49 -17.74 12.28
CA PRO A 65 -1.39 -18.05 11.19
C PRO A 65 -1.93 -19.47 11.30
N VAL A 66 -3.24 -19.61 11.10
CA VAL A 66 -3.90 -20.91 11.08
C VAL A 66 -3.72 -21.54 9.70
N LEU A 67 -3.12 -22.72 9.66
CA LEU A 67 -2.94 -23.52 8.45
C LEU A 67 -4.27 -24.19 8.12
N THR A 68 -4.93 -23.78 7.04
CA THR A 68 -6.29 -24.28 6.72
C THR A 68 -6.45 -24.67 5.25
N THR A 69 -5.38 -24.63 4.45
CA THR A 69 -5.47 -24.92 3.00
C THR A 69 -5.02 -26.35 2.68
N SER A 70 -5.16 -26.73 1.41
CA SER A 70 -4.76 -28.03 0.87
C SER A 70 -3.25 -28.29 0.92
N LEU A 71 -2.42 -27.27 1.11
CA LEU A 71 -0.95 -27.36 1.13
C LEU A 71 -0.36 -26.82 2.45
N PRO A 72 -0.57 -27.51 3.58
CA PRO A 72 -0.19 -27.02 4.91
C PRO A 72 1.32 -26.90 5.12
N GLY A 73 2.14 -27.64 4.35
CA GLY A 73 3.60 -27.51 4.39
C GLY A 73 4.07 -26.16 3.85
N PHE A 74 3.52 -25.75 2.71
CA PHE A 74 3.85 -24.47 2.08
C PHE A 74 3.33 -23.28 2.89
N GLU A 75 2.14 -23.39 3.49
CA GLU A 75 1.63 -22.36 4.41
C GLU A 75 2.55 -22.17 5.63
N ARG A 76 3.08 -23.26 6.18
CA ARG A 76 3.97 -23.19 7.35
C ARG A 76 5.26 -22.45 7.01
N GLU A 77 5.92 -22.84 5.94
CA GLU A 77 7.15 -22.19 5.49
C GLU A 77 6.89 -20.71 5.12
N ALA A 78 5.79 -20.43 4.43
CA ALA A 78 5.38 -19.07 4.13
C ALA A 78 5.11 -18.24 5.40
N SER A 79 4.58 -18.85 6.47
CA SER A 79 4.33 -18.14 7.74
C SER A 79 5.59 -17.78 8.51
N GLU A 80 6.66 -18.55 8.33
CA GLU A 80 7.95 -18.30 8.99
C GLU A 80 8.76 -17.24 8.24
N ILE A 81 8.61 -17.19 6.92
CA ILE A 81 9.38 -16.29 6.05
C ILE A 81 8.69 -14.93 5.87
N PHE A 82 7.36 -14.91 5.75
CA PHE A 82 6.62 -13.71 5.35
C PHE A 82 5.91 -13.03 6.52
N THR A 83 5.74 -11.70 6.41
CA THR A 83 4.86 -10.94 7.31
C THR A 83 3.41 -11.43 7.17
N PHE A 84 2.60 -11.22 8.21
CA PHE A 84 1.22 -11.73 8.25
C PHE A 84 0.38 -11.29 7.04
N LYS A 85 0.55 -10.03 6.59
CA LYS A 85 -0.13 -9.51 5.40
C LYS A 85 0.27 -10.30 4.14
N LYS A 86 1.56 -10.57 3.96
CA LYS A 86 2.05 -11.29 2.78
C LYS A 86 1.72 -12.78 2.84
N PHE A 87 1.73 -13.37 4.03
CA PHE A 87 1.21 -14.71 4.27
C PHE A 87 -0.26 -14.84 3.84
N LEU A 88 -1.13 -13.86 4.14
CA LEU A 88 -2.53 -13.90 3.71
C LEU A 88 -2.68 -13.89 2.17
N GLU A 89 -1.84 -13.16 1.45
CA GLU A 89 -1.81 -13.18 -0.02
C GLU A 89 -1.40 -14.56 -0.54
N VAL A 90 -0.35 -15.15 0.04
CA VAL A 90 0.10 -16.50 -0.31
C VAL A 90 -0.99 -17.53 -0.03
N LYS A 91 -1.63 -17.46 1.14
CA LYS A 91 -2.76 -18.32 1.50
C LYS A 91 -3.92 -18.21 0.52
N LYS A 92 -4.20 -17.01 0.02
CA LYS A 92 -5.21 -16.80 -1.03
C LYS A 92 -4.78 -17.47 -2.34
N ALA A 93 -3.54 -17.26 -2.77
CA ALA A 93 -3.02 -17.90 -3.98
C ALA A 93 -3.04 -19.44 -3.88
N ILE A 94 -2.69 -20.01 -2.73
CA ILE A 94 -2.78 -21.47 -2.51
C ILE A 94 -4.22 -21.93 -2.66
N LYS A 95 -5.20 -21.22 -2.10
CA LYS A 95 -6.62 -21.58 -2.27
C LYS A 95 -7.06 -21.51 -3.73
N ASP A 96 -6.60 -20.51 -4.46
CA ASP A 96 -6.94 -20.32 -5.87
C ASP A 96 -6.33 -21.45 -6.72
N VAL A 97 -5.04 -21.80 -6.52
CA VAL A 97 -4.37 -22.90 -7.25
C VAL A 97 -4.89 -24.28 -6.80
N ALA A 98 -5.23 -24.45 -5.53
CA ALA A 98 -5.84 -25.67 -5.01
C ALA A 98 -7.19 -25.99 -5.66
N ALA A 99 -7.90 -24.97 -6.15
CA ALA A 99 -9.12 -25.16 -6.94
C ALA A 99 -8.85 -25.76 -8.33
N GLU A 100 -7.59 -25.79 -8.78
CA GLU A 100 -7.18 -26.17 -10.14
C GLU A 100 -6.21 -27.38 -10.18
N PHE A 101 -5.89 -28.01 -9.04
CA PHE A 101 -4.80 -28.99 -8.99
C PHE A 101 -5.09 -30.31 -9.73
N VAL A 102 -4.10 -30.73 -10.52
CA VAL A 102 -4.02 -32.01 -11.26
C VAL A 102 -3.71 -33.16 -10.30
N THR A 103 -4.54 -34.20 -10.33
CA THR A 103 -4.51 -35.33 -9.39
C THR A 103 -3.80 -36.58 -9.91
N HIS A 104 -3.48 -36.67 -11.21
CA HIS A 104 -2.72 -37.82 -11.73
C HIS A 104 -1.77 -37.46 -12.86
N HIS A 105 -0.58 -38.08 -12.79
CA HIS A 105 0.47 -38.11 -13.82
C HIS A 105 0.71 -39.58 -14.19
N ALA A 106 0.52 -39.93 -15.46
CA ALA A 106 0.84 -41.24 -16.00
C ALA A 106 1.42 -41.11 -17.43
N GLU A 107 2.52 -41.80 -17.67
CA GLU A 107 3.12 -41.95 -19.00
C GLU A 107 2.64 -43.26 -19.62
N VAL A 108 2.03 -43.19 -20.80
CA VAL A 108 1.62 -44.35 -21.59
C VAL A 108 2.26 -44.25 -22.96
N GLY A 109 3.34 -44.99 -23.17
CA GLY A 109 4.12 -44.95 -24.41
C GLY A 109 4.84 -43.62 -24.61
N ASN A 110 4.55 -42.91 -25.72
CA ASN A 110 5.15 -41.61 -26.06
C ASN A 110 4.32 -40.40 -25.60
N SER A 111 3.27 -40.61 -24.80
CA SER A 111 2.30 -39.59 -24.42
C SER A 111 2.22 -39.43 -22.91
N VAL A 112 2.18 -38.18 -22.46
CA VAL A 112 2.01 -37.80 -21.04
C VAL A 112 0.56 -37.39 -20.80
N ILE A 113 -0.11 -38.04 -19.84
CA ILE A 113 -1.50 -37.75 -19.49
C ILE A 113 -1.57 -37.04 -18.14
N PHE A 114 -2.17 -35.85 -18.11
CA PHE A 114 -2.47 -35.07 -16.91
C PHE A 114 -3.96 -35.15 -16.59
N ARG A 115 -4.32 -35.53 -15.36
CA ARG A 115 -5.72 -35.59 -14.89
C ARG A 115 -6.02 -34.39 -14.00
N VAL A 116 -6.71 -33.38 -14.53
CA VAL A 116 -7.04 -32.14 -13.80
C VAL A 116 -8.42 -32.24 -13.16
N ASN A 117 -8.55 -31.97 -11.86
CA ASN A 117 -9.86 -31.78 -11.24
C ASN A 117 -10.24 -30.31 -11.34
N VAL A 118 -11.18 -30.00 -12.23
CA VAL A 118 -11.79 -28.68 -12.33
C VAL A 118 -13.12 -28.71 -11.57
N TYR A 119 -13.17 -28.11 -10.39
CA TYR A 119 -14.44 -27.87 -9.71
C TYR A 119 -15.15 -26.71 -10.41
N ARG A 120 -16.06 -27.04 -11.34
CA ARG A 120 -17.06 -26.10 -11.84
C ARG A 120 -17.90 -25.66 -10.64
N LYS A 121 -17.88 -24.36 -10.31
CA LYS A 121 -18.90 -23.78 -9.42
C LYS A 121 -20.24 -23.98 -10.11
N ASP A 122 -21.03 -24.92 -9.62
CA ASP A 122 -22.44 -24.97 -9.99
C ASP A 122 -23.08 -23.68 -9.46
N ALA A 123 -23.60 -22.89 -10.40
CA ALA A 123 -24.45 -21.76 -10.12
C ALA A 123 -25.70 -22.30 -9.43
N VAL A 124 -25.83 -22.06 -8.13
CA VAL A 124 -27.09 -22.26 -7.42
C VAL A 124 -27.86 -20.97 -7.55
N PHE A 125 -29.01 -21.07 -8.24
CA PHE A 125 -30.04 -20.05 -8.38
C PHE A 125 -30.71 -19.74 -7.05
#